data_AF-A0A101XJV8-F1
#
_entry.id   AF-A0A101XJV8-F1
#
_cell.length_a   1.000
_cell.length_b   1.000
_cell.length_c   1.000
_cell.angle_alpha   90.00
_cell.angle_beta   90.00
_cell.angle_gamma   90.00
#
_symmetry.space_group_name_H-M   'P 1'
#
loop_
_entity.id
_entity.type
_entity.pdbx_description
1 polymer ?
#
loop_
_entity_poly.entity_id
_entity_poly.type
_entity_poly.pdbx_seq_one_letter_code
_entity_poly.pdbx_strand_id
1 'polypeptide(L)'
;MRLIIERKGDLILVEDGLISKEFKAMEDALAFIRSRLAEEQCEFRNWYIRFPLSRLLDFAKYAYESGASPGHPYNAIASNYFRERGLSKSNVRALMPTLTGLGMIRNGEINEELIELGSLISRGYLTEAAALLGKAASRNCVLRELMGGPIEGLALKFGLTRRDEVEYTRQLVEFIQSNGLTACGRFVDQFFSESCEGFDISLNCVPSLLLRLMQYLISIGKPPELREIINPPELYSVSTRDGAVYVARRDSDVPLMRVLGDFKVFNSMSFIPSMRTWLTSMEPLISKSLRDEAPHVVVLLPLLLKSSNCYGRKVLLGIYSRDGSEAVKVYDLKDL
;
A
#
# COMPACT_ATOMS: atom_id res chain seq x y z
N MET A 1 -20.00 -5.24 2.43
CA MET A 1 -21.00 -5.98 3.23
C MET A 1 -20.63 -5.84 4.71
N ARG A 2 -21.54 -5.35 5.57
CA ARG A 2 -21.32 -5.25 7.02
C ARG A 2 -22.06 -6.41 7.67
N LEU A 3 -21.32 -7.41 8.15
CA LEU A 3 -21.85 -8.55 8.89
C LEU A 3 -21.84 -8.22 10.37
N ILE A 4 -23.02 -8.26 11.00
CA ILE A 4 -23.18 -8.13 12.45
C ILE A 4 -23.57 -9.51 12.98
N ILE A 5 -22.79 -10.03 13.93
CA ILE A 5 -23.06 -11.29 14.60
C ILE A 5 -23.25 -10.97 16.08
N GLU A 6 -24.46 -11.16 16.59
CA GLU A 6 -24.82 -10.85 17.96
C GLU A 6 -25.36 -12.10 18.65
N ARG A 7 -24.91 -12.37 19.88
CA ARG A 7 -25.45 -13.47 20.69
C ARG A 7 -26.51 -12.93 21.62
N LYS A 8 -27.77 -13.35 21.43
CA LYS A 8 -28.92 -13.00 22.29
C LYS A 8 -29.39 -14.25 23.03
N GLY A 9 -28.85 -14.44 24.24
CA GLY A 9 -29.12 -15.63 25.05
C GLY A 9 -28.63 -16.92 24.36
N ASP A 10 -29.56 -17.84 24.09
CA ASP A 10 -29.31 -19.12 23.41
C ASP A 10 -29.37 -19.02 21.88
N LEU A 11 -29.58 -17.82 21.34
CA LEU A 11 -29.69 -17.58 19.90
C LEU A 11 -28.50 -16.74 19.40
N ILE A 12 -28.14 -17.01 18.16
CA ILE A 12 -27.13 -16.28 17.39
C ILE A 12 -27.86 -15.56 16.27
N LEU A 13 -27.82 -14.23 16.30
CA LEU A 13 -28.37 -13.36 15.29
C LEU A 13 -27.27 -13.03 14.28
N VAL A 14 -27.57 -13.21 12.99
CA VAL A 14 -26.70 -12.82 11.89
C VAL A 14 -27.45 -11.81 11.01
N GLU A 15 -26.87 -10.63 10.84
CA GLU A 15 -27.41 -9.55 10.00
C GLU A 15 -26.38 -9.12 8.95
N ASP A 16 -26.81 -8.99 7.68
CA ASP A 16 -25.96 -8.57 6.56
C ASP A 16 -26.36 -7.19 5.97
N GLY A 17 -27.31 -6.51 6.61
CA GLY A 17 -27.87 -5.22 6.20
C GLY A 17 -29.12 -5.32 5.31
N LEU A 18 -29.48 -6.53 4.83
CA LEU A 18 -30.70 -6.78 4.05
C LEU A 18 -31.59 -7.85 4.71
N ILE A 19 -30.99 -8.81 5.40
CA ILE A 19 -31.67 -9.93 6.05
C ILE A 19 -31.13 -10.08 7.46
N SER A 20 -32.03 -10.33 8.41
CA SER A 20 -31.73 -10.66 9.81
C SER A 20 -32.26 -12.07 10.09
N LYS A 21 -31.39 -12.98 10.55
CA LYS A 21 -31.75 -14.38 10.76
C LYS A 21 -31.15 -14.94 12.06
N GLU A 22 -31.98 -15.68 12.79
CA GLU A 22 -31.64 -16.27 14.09
C GLU A 22 -31.31 -17.77 13.96
N PHE A 23 -30.31 -18.21 14.71
CA PHE A 23 -29.83 -19.59 14.76
C PHE A 23 -29.70 -20.07 16.19
N LYS A 24 -30.08 -21.33 16.45
CA LYS A 24 -29.90 -21.99 17.76
C LYS A 24 -28.51 -22.60 17.94
N ALA A 25 -27.90 -23.05 16.84
CA ALA A 25 -26.57 -23.64 16.85
C ALA A 25 -25.57 -22.75 16.11
N MET A 26 -24.35 -22.64 16.68
CA MET A 26 -23.25 -21.88 16.07
C MET A 26 -22.86 -22.46 14.70
N GLU A 27 -22.95 -23.78 14.54
CA GLU A 27 -22.62 -24.45 13.28
C GLU A 27 -23.55 -24.06 12.14
N ASP A 28 -24.85 -23.91 12.42
CA ASP A 28 -25.85 -23.45 11.43
C ASP A 28 -25.65 -21.97 11.08
N ALA A 29 -25.34 -21.13 12.08
CA ALA A 29 -25.02 -19.73 11.86
C ALA A 29 -23.77 -19.59 10.97
N LEU A 30 -22.73 -20.37 11.25
CA LEU A 30 -21.51 -20.42 10.44
C LEU A 30 -21.76 -20.96 9.03
N ALA A 31 -22.61 -21.97 8.87
CA ALA A 31 -22.99 -22.49 7.57
C ALA A 31 -23.74 -21.45 6.73
N PHE A 32 -24.64 -20.67 7.34
CA PHE A 32 -25.34 -19.57 6.69
C PHE A 32 -24.42 -18.39 6.33
N ILE A 33 -23.51 -18.00 7.23
CA ILE A 33 -22.51 -16.97 6.93
C ILE A 33 -21.61 -17.42 5.77
N ARG A 34 -21.17 -18.68 5.78
CA ARG A 34 -20.38 -19.26 4.68
C ARG A 34 -21.18 -19.33 3.39
N SER A 35 -22.46 -19.67 3.42
CA SER A 35 -23.29 -19.70 2.22
C SER A 35 -23.51 -18.30 1.66
N ARG A 36 -23.64 -17.26 2.51
CA ARG A 36 -23.74 -15.86 2.08
C ARG A 36 -22.43 -15.32 1.51
N LEU A 37 -21.30 -15.64 2.14
CA LEU A 37 -19.97 -15.35 1.59
C LEU A 37 -19.70 -16.12 0.29
N ALA A 38 -20.29 -17.31 0.13
CA ALA A 38 -20.21 -18.11 -1.08
C ALA A 38 -21.22 -17.71 -2.17
N GLU A 39 -22.29 -16.98 -1.82
CA GLU A 39 -23.36 -16.56 -2.74
C GLU A 39 -23.00 -15.35 -3.61
N GLU A 40 -21.89 -14.65 -3.34
CA GLU A 40 -21.21 -13.90 -4.42
C GLU A 40 -20.52 -14.92 -5.33
N GLN A 41 -21.26 -15.40 -6.34
CA GLN A 41 -20.70 -16.20 -7.42
C GLN A 41 -19.50 -15.45 -8.00
N CYS A 42 -18.31 -16.07 -7.98
CA CYS A 42 -17.17 -15.47 -8.66
C CYS A 42 -17.49 -15.28 -10.13
N GLU A 43 -17.27 -14.07 -10.64
CA GLU A 43 -17.43 -13.74 -12.04
C GLU A 43 -16.30 -14.37 -12.89
N PHE A 44 -15.11 -14.47 -12.30
CA PHE A 44 -13.91 -14.99 -12.98
C PHE A 44 -13.37 -16.21 -12.25
N ARG A 45 -12.96 -17.23 -13.01
CA ARG A 45 -12.46 -18.51 -12.47
C ARG A 45 -11.02 -18.85 -12.85
N ASN A 46 -10.42 -18.05 -13.73
CA ASN A 46 -9.04 -18.22 -14.16
C ASN A 46 -8.20 -17.06 -13.62
N TRP A 47 -6.95 -17.35 -13.27
CA TRP A 47 -5.98 -16.33 -12.90
C TRP A 47 -4.67 -16.57 -13.63
N TYR A 48 -4.17 -15.51 -14.24
CA TYR A 48 -2.90 -15.53 -14.97
C TYR A 48 -2.27 -14.15 -14.89
N ILE A 49 -1.06 -14.08 -14.34
CA ILE A 49 -0.30 -12.84 -14.25
C ILE A 49 1.13 -13.03 -14.72
N ARG A 50 1.50 -12.28 -15.76
CA ARG A 50 2.84 -12.27 -16.36
C ARG A 50 3.54 -10.94 -16.26
N PHE A 51 2.87 -9.97 -15.67
CA PHE A 51 3.40 -8.63 -15.49
C PHE A 51 3.56 -8.34 -14.01
N PRO A 52 4.71 -7.77 -13.60
CA PRO A 52 4.86 -7.22 -12.26
C PRO A 52 3.73 -6.24 -11.97
N LEU A 53 3.30 -6.17 -10.70
CA LEU A 53 2.26 -5.25 -10.27
C LEU A 53 2.57 -3.79 -10.69
N SER A 54 3.83 -3.37 -10.56
CA SER A 54 4.27 -2.03 -10.95
C SER A 54 3.95 -1.69 -12.42
N ARG A 55 4.07 -2.67 -13.33
CA ARG A 55 3.73 -2.49 -14.76
C ARG A 55 2.23 -2.46 -14.99
N LEU A 56 1.46 -3.22 -14.21
CA LEU A 56 0.00 -3.17 -14.26
C LEU A 56 -0.52 -1.79 -13.85
N LEU A 57 0.00 -1.24 -12.74
CA LEU A 57 -0.37 0.08 -12.24
C LEU A 57 0.09 1.21 -13.18
N ASP A 58 1.31 1.12 -13.72
CA ASP A 58 1.82 2.07 -14.73
C ASP A 58 1.01 2.04 -16.03
N PHE A 59 0.56 0.86 -16.48
CA PHE A 59 -0.34 0.75 -17.62
C PHE A 59 -1.71 1.39 -17.34
N ALA A 60 -2.31 1.14 -16.18
CA ALA A 60 -3.59 1.77 -15.80
C ALA A 60 -3.45 3.31 -15.80
N LYS A 61 -2.39 3.82 -15.17
CA LYS A 61 -2.06 5.26 -15.17
C LYS A 61 -1.94 5.80 -16.60
N TYR A 62 -1.19 5.11 -17.46
CA TYR A 62 -1.02 5.50 -18.86
C TYR A 62 -2.35 5.52 -19.63
N ALA A 63 -3.20 4.52 -19.45
CA ALA A 63 -4.51 4.46 -20.10
C ALA A 63 -5.35 5.70 -19.74
N TYR A 64 -5.38 6.07 -18.46
CA TYR A 64 -6.04 7.30 -18.00
C TYR A 64 -5.40 8.58 -18.60
N GLU A 65 -4.09 8.72 -18.51
CA GLU A 65 -3.36 9.93 -18.95
C GLU A 65 -3.37 10.14 -20.47
N SER A 66 -3.47 9.05 -21.24
CA SER A 66 -3.65 9.08 -22.69
C SER A 66 -5.07 9.45 -23.13
N GLY A 67 -5.97 9.75 -22.17
CA GLY A 67 -7.35 10.13 -22.44
C GLY A 67 -8.24 8.95 -22.84
N ALA A 68 -7.88 7.72 -22.47
CA ALA A 68 -8.75 6.58 -22.75
C ALA A 68 -10.05 6.66 -21.93
N SER A 69 -11.16 6.25 -22.53
CA SER A 69 -12.47 6.14 -21.91
C SER A 69 -12.95 4.69 -21.92
N PRO A 70 -13.97 4.35 -21.09
CA PRO A 70 -14.60 3.04 -21.15
C PRO A 70 -15.12 2.72 -22.56
N GLY A 71 -14.90 1.50 -23.03
CA GLY A 71 -15.21 1.06 -24.40
C GLY A 71 -14.07 1.24 -25.40
N HIS A 72 -12.97 1.92 -25.04
CA HIS A 72 -11.82 1.99 -25.94
C HIS A 72 -11.15 0.61 -26.15
N PRO A 73 -10.70 0.30 -27.39
CA PRO A 73 -10.00 -0.94 -27.66
C PRO A 73 -8.69 -1.05 -26.88
N TYR A 74 -8.56 -2.08 -26.04
CA TYR A 74 -7.35 -2.33 -25.26
C TYR A 74 -6.10 -2.41 -26.14
N ASN A 75 -6.20 -3.09 -27.28
CA ASN A 75 -5.04 -3.34 -28.15
C ASN A 75 -4.41 -2.04 -28.67
N ALA A 76 -5.21 -0.98 -28.89
CA ALA A 76 -4.71 0.31 -29.34
C ALA A 76 -3.88 0.99 -28.23
N ILE A 77 -4.44 1.07 -27.02
CA ILE A 77 -3.78 1.68 -25.85
C ILE A 77 -2.54 0.89 -25.45
N ALA A 78 -2.65 -0.44 -25.35
CA ALA A 78 -1.53 -1.32 -25.02
C ALA A 78 -0.40 -1.22 -26.04
N SER A 79 -0.71 -1.23 -27.35
CA SER A 79 0.33 -1.12 -28.37
C SER A 79 1.12 0.20 -28.28
N ASN A 80 0.43 1.31 -27.98
CA ASN A 80 1.08 2.60 -27.76
C ASN A 80 1.94 2.58 -26.49
N TYR A 81 1.39 2.10 -25.37
CA TYR A 81 2.11 1.95 -24.10
C TYR A 81 3.41 1.15 -24.26
N PHE A 82 3.33 -0.05 -24.84
CA PHE A 82 4.51 -0.90 -25.00
C PHE A 82 5.54 -0.27 -25.97
N ARG A 83 5.09 0.38 -27.05
CA ARG A 83 5.98 1.08 -27.98
C ARG A 83 6.73 2.23 -27.30
N GLU A 84 6.03 3.08 -26.56
CA GLU A 84 6.61 4.25 -25.88
C GLU A 84 7.54 3.88 -24.73
N ARG A 85 7.33 2.71 -24.11
CA ARG A 85 8.21 2.18 -23.07
C ARG A 85 9.33 1.27 -23.61
N GLY A 86 9.50 1.18 -24.94
CA GLY A 86 10.56 0.39 -25.59
C GLY A 86 10.43 -1.13 -25.40
N LEU A 87 9.20 -1.62 -25.18
CA LEU A 87 8.90 -3.02 -24.88
C LEU A 87 8.34 -3.75 -26.11
N SER A 88 8.54 -5.07 -26.17
CA SER A 88 8.08 -5.91 -27.28
C SER A 88 6.55 -5.92 -27.41
N LYS A 89 6.03 -5.85 -28.64
CA LYS A 89 4.59 -6.04 -28.93
C LYS A 89 4.05 -7.40 -28.50
N SER A 90 4.90 -8.43 -28.36
CA SER A 90 4.49 -9.74 -27.84
C SER A 90 3.91 -9.66 -26.41
N ASN A 91 4.30 -8.63 -25.66
CA ASN A 91 3.88 -8.41 -24.27
C ASN A 91 2.42 -7.95 -24.14
N VAL A 92 1.85 -7.36 -25.20
CA VAL A 92 0.42 -6.97 -25.24
C VAL A 92 -0.49 -8.18 -24.94
N ARG A 93 -0.14 -9.35 -25.47
CA ARG A 93 -0.89 -10.61 -25.27
C ARG A 93 -0.73 -11.18 -23.85
N ALA A 94 0.33 -10.82 -23.15
CA ALA A 94 0.61 -11.34 -21.81
C ALA A 94 -0.04 -10.49 -20.70
N LEU A 95 -0.37 -9.22 -20.96
CA LEU A 95 -1.06 -8.34 -20.01
C LEU A 95 -2.60 -8.53 -20.05
N MET A 96 -3.16 -8.82 -21.22
CA MET A 96 -4.61 -8.94 -21.40
C MET A 96 -5.26 -9.96 -20.44
N PRO A 97 -4.76 -11.20 -20.26
CA PRO A 97 -5.43 -12.16 -19.38
C PRO A 97 -5.46 -11.73 -17.91
N THR A 98 -4.46 -10.96 -17.46
CA THR A 98 -4.42 -10.40 -16.10
C THR A 98 -5.53 -9.37 -15.91
N LEU A 99 -5.64 -8.42 -16.84
CA LEU A 99 -6.66 -7.39 -16.80
C LEU A 99 -8.07 -7.97 -16.95
N THR A 100 -8.25 -8.97 -17.84
CA THR A 100 -9.51 -9.73 -17.93
C THR A 100 -9.81 -10.47 -16.63
N GLY A 101 -8.80 -11.09 -15.99
CA GLY A 101 -8.95 -11.78 -14.71
C GLY A 101 -9.33 -10.86 -13.54
N LEU A 102 -9.03 -9.57 -13.65
CA LEU A 102 -9.46 -8.52 -12.72
C LEU A 102 -10.79 -7.85 -13.14
N GLY A 103 -11.37 -8.25 -14.27
CA GLY A 103 -12.58 -7.63 -14.83
C GLY A 103 -12.35 -6.27 -15.49
N MET A 104 -11.11 -5.79 -15.57
CA MET A 104 -10.69 -4.48 -16.10
C MET A 104 -10.76 -4.38 -17.63
N ILE A 105 -10.83 -5.53 -18.29
CA ILE A 105 -11.10 -5.65 -19.73
C ILE A 105 -12.27 -6.60 -19.91
N ARG A 106 -13.20 -6.21 -20.79
CA ARG A 106 -14.30 -7.07 -21.22
C ARG A 106 -14.41 -7.00 -22.74
N ASN A 107 -14.48 -8.16 -23.39
CA ASN A 107 -14.56 -8.25 -24.86
C ASN A 107 -13.46 -7.48 -25.63
N GLY A 108 -12.26 -7.34 -25.03
CA GLY A 108 -11.14 -6.62 -25.65
C GLY A 108 -11.19 -5.09 -25.50
N GLU A 109 -12.15 -4.58 -24.73
CA GLU A 109 -12.32 -3.16 -24.44
C GLU A 109 -12.01 -2.85 -22.97
N ILE A 110 -11.49 -1.64 -22.75
CA ILE A 110 -11.20 -1.11 -21.42
C ILE A 110 -12.51 -0.77 -20.71
N ASN A 111 -12.66 -1.16 -19.44
CA ASN A 111 -13.84 -0.83 -18.64
C ASN A 111 -13.62 0.44 -17.78
N GLU A 112 -14.65 0.83 -17.03
CA GLU A 112 -14.61 1.97 -16.12
C GLU A 112 -13.60 1.80 -14.98
N GLU A 113 -13.52 0.62 -14.37
CA GLU A 113 -12.64 0.36 -13.23
C GLU A 113 -11.15 0.48 -13.58
N LEU A 114 -10.75 0.15 -14.81
CA LEU A 114 -9.37 0.35 -15.27
C LEU A 114 -9.02 1.84 -15.40
N ILE A 115 -9.96 2.65 -15.90
CA ILE A 115 -9.79 4.11 -16.00
C ILE A 115 -9.78 4.74 -14.60
N GLU A 116 -10.67 4.28 -13.70
CA GLU A 116 -10.71 4.71 -12.30
C GLU A 116 -9.39 4.36 -11.58
N LEU A 117 -8.91 3.12 -11.72
CA LEU A 117 -7.60 2.71 -11.19
C LEU A 117 -6.49 3.63 -11.71
N GLY A 118 -6.47 3.91 -13.01
CA GLY A 118 -5.51 4.82 -13.62
C GLY A 118 -5.53 6.23 -13.01
N SER A 119 -6.73 6.76 -12.76
CA SER A 119 -6.90 8.07 -12.11
C SER A 119 -6.39 8.08 -10.67
N LEU A 120 -6.71 7.04 -9.88
CA LEU A 120 -6.26 6.89 -8.49
C LEU A 120 -4.72 6.82 -8.42
N ILE A 121 -4.10 6.03 -9.30
CA ILE A 121 -2.64 5.90 -9.37
C ILE A 121 -1.98 7.21 -9.85
N SER A 122 -2.56 7.92 -10.81
CA SER A 122 -2.05 9.23 -11.27
C SER A 122 -2.05 10.27 -10.14
N ARG A 123 -3.07 10.23 -9.26
CA ARG A 123 -3.22 11.14 -8.11
C ARG A 123 -2.51 10.68 -6.83
N GLY A 124 -1.92 9.48 -6.82
CA GLY A 124 -1.23 8.92 -5.66
C GLY A 124 -2.14 8.33 -4.57
N TYR A 125 -3.40 8.08 -4.88
CA TYR A 125 -4.38 7.47 -3.98
C TYR A 125 -4.23 5.94 -3.95
N LEU A 126 -3.13 5.48 -3.35
CA LEU A 126 -2.75 4.05 -3.33
C LEU A 126 -3.67 3.20 -2.46
N THR A 127 -4.22 3.75 -1.37
CA THR A 127 -5.18 3.07 -0.49
C THR A 127 -6.46 2.75 -1.26
N GLU A 128 -6.99 3.74 -1.96
CA GLU A 128 -8.18 3.63 -2.79
C GLU A 128 -7.95 2.71 -3.98
N ALA A 129 -6.77 2.80 -4.62
CA ALA A 129 -6.37 1.88 -5.68
C ALA A 129 -6.30 0.43 -5.18
N ALA A 130 -5.77 0.20 -3.97
CA ALA A 130 -5.72 -1.12 -3.34
C ALA A 130 -7.12 -1.62 -2.99
N ALA A 131 -8.01 -0.76 -2.50
CA ALA A 131 -9.41 -1.11 -2.25
C ALA A 131 -10.15 -1.50 -3.53
N LEU A 132 -9.95 -0.75 -4.62
CA LEU A 132 -10.50 -1.06 -5.94
C LEU A 132 -9.98 -2.41 -6.47
N LEU A 133 -8.68 -2.64 -6.37
CA LEU A 133 -8.07 -3.92 -6.72
C LEU A 133 -8.54 -5.07 -5.82
N GLY A 134 -8.79 -4.81 -4.54
CA GLY A 134 -9.36 -5.79 -3.60
C GLY A 134 -10.78 -6.21 -4.00
N LYS A 135 -11.62 -5.25 -4.39
CA LYS A 135 -12.96 -5.51 -4.95
C LYS A 135 -12.88 -6.28 -6.28
N ALA A 136 -11.93 -5.94 -7.14
CA ALA A 136 -11.68 -6.68 -8.37
C ALA A 136 -11.25 -8.13 -8.09
N ALA A 137 -10.33 -8.31 -7.14
CA ALA A 137 -9.81 -9.61 -6.73
C ALA A 137 -10.88 -10.49 -6.07
N SER A 138 -11.79 -9.91 -5.27
CA SER A 138 -12.86 -10.68 -4.62
C SER A 138 -13.87 -11.28 -5.61
N ARG A 139 -14.02 -10.69 -6.81
CA ARG A 139 -14.84 -11.23 -7.90
C ARG A 139 -14.15 -12.37 -8.67
N ASN A 140 -12.85 -12.59 -8.45
CA ASN A 140 -12.09 -13.70 -9.04
C ASN A 140 -11.92 -14.83 -8.02
N CYS A 141 -12.40 -16.03 -8.34
CA CYS A 141 -12.37 -17.18 -7.43
C CYS A 141 -10.96 -17.57 -6.98
N VAL A 142 -10.00 -17.55 -7.89
CA VAL A 142 -8.62 -17.94 -7.60
C VAL A 142 -7.98 -16.89 -6.70
N LEU A 143 -8.11 -15.61 -7.05
CA LEU A 143 -7.58 -14.53 -6.20
C LEU A 143 -8.26 -14.46 -4.83
N ARG A 144 -9.59 -14.63 -4.77
CA ARG A 144 -10.34 -14.65 -3.51
C ARG A 144 -9.81 -15.71 -2.56
N GLU A 145 -9.50 -16.91 -3.07
CA GLU A 145 -8.92 -17.97 -2.25
C GLU A 145 -7.46 -17.66 -1.89
N LEU A 146 -6.65 -17.16 -2.83
CA LEU A 146 -5.26 -16.77 -2.60
C LEU A 146 -5.10 -15.61 -1.58
N MET A 147 -6.06 -14.70 -1.51
CA MET A 147 -6.10 -13.65 -0.49
C MET A 147 -6.43 -14.17 0.91
N GLY A 148 -6.96 -15.40 1.02
CA GLY A 148 -7.38 -16.01 2.28
C GLY A 148 -6.30 -16.83 3.00
N GLY A 149 -5.10 -16.97 2.43
CA GLY A 149 -4.04 -17.80 3.02
C GLY A 149 -2.67 -17.64 2.34
N PRO A 150 -1.66 -18.42 2.76
CA PRO A 150 -0.31 -18.34 2.21
C PRO A 150 -0.26 -18.79 0.73
N ILE A 151 0.34 -17.95 -0.11
CA ILE A 151 0.28 -18.09 -1.58
C ILE A 151 1.07 -19.29 -2.07
N GLU A 152 2.22 -19.61 -1.46
CA GLU A 152 3.11 -20.68 -1.90
C GLU A 152 2.43 -22.05 -1.87
N GLY A 153 1.53 -22.28 -0.90
CA GLY A 153 0.75 -23.51 -0.79
C GLY A 153 -0.50 -23.53 -1.68
N LEU A 154 -1.17 -22.39 -1.81
CA LEU A 154 -2.43 -22.28 -2.56
C LEU A 154 -2.21 -22.14 -4.08
N ALA A 155 -1.11 -21.53 -4.51
CA ALA A 155 -0.80 -21.31 -5.93
C ALA A 155 -0.71 -22.64 -6.71
N LEU A 156 -0.14 -23.68 -6.09
CA LEU A 156 -0.03 -25.01 -6.68
C LEU A 156 -1.41 -25.63 -6.98
N LYS A 157 -2.40 -25.41 -6.10
CA LYS A 157 -3.78 -25.90 -6.28
C LYS A 157 -4.43 -25.35 -7.56
N PHE A 158 -4.02 -24.16 -7.98
CA PHE A 158 -4.53 -23.48 -9.16
C PHE A 158 -3.62 -23.60 -10.39
N GLY A 159 -2.58 -24.44 -10.34
CA GLY A 159 -1.67 -24.66 -11.46
C GLY A 159 -0.70 -23.51 -11.73
N LEU A 160 -0.57 -22.55 -10.82
CA LEU A 160 0.45 -21.50 -10.86
C LEU A 160 1.80 -22.10 -10.46
N THR A 161 2.52 -22.61 -11.45
CA THR A 161 3.79 -23.32 -11.23
C THR A 161 5.01 -22.48 -11.57
N ARG A 162 4.84 -21.40 -12.35
CA ARG A 162 5.97 -20.56 -12.74
C ARG A 162 6.27 -19.51 -11.68
N ARG A 163 7.55 -19.41 -11.33
CA ARG A 163 8.04 -18.52 -10.26
C ARG A 163 7.63 -17.06 -10.44
N ASP A 164 7.64 -16.57 -11.68
CA ASP A 164 7.22 -15.20 -12.02
C ASP A 164 5.73 -14.97 -11.75
N GLU A 165 4.86 -15.92 -12.08
CA GLU A 165 3.41 -15.79 -11.85
C GLU A 165 3.08 -15.81 -10.36
N VAL A 166 3.71 -16.70 -9.60
CA VAL A 166 3.56 -16.78 -8.14
C VAL A 166 4.01 -15.47 -7.49
N GLU A 167 5.18 -14.97 -7.90
CA GLU A 167 5.74 -13.73 -7.37
C GLU A 167 4.89 -12.50 -7.71
N TYR A 168 4.40 -12.36 -8.94
CA TYR A 168 3.55 -11.22 -9.29
C TYR A 168 2.17 -11.30 -8.65
N THR A 169 1.64 -12.52 -8.45
CA THR A 169 0.41 -12.73 -7.68
C THR A 169 0.62 -12.33 -6.23
N ARG A 170 1.76 -12.70 -5.63
CA ARG A 170 2.17 -12.29 -4.28
C ARG A 170 2.21 -10.78 -4.15
N GLN A 171 2.88 -10.09 -5.08
CA GLN A 171 2.92 -8.62 -5.09
C GLN A 171 1.52 -8.00 -5.12
N LEU A 172 0.62 -8.51 -5.96
CA LEU A 172 -0.77 -8.03 -6.04
C LEU A 172 -1.53 -8.24 -4.72
N VAL A 173 -1.49 -9.46 -4.17
CA VAL A 173 -2.19 -9.79 -2.92
C VAL A 173 -1.65 -8.97 -1.77
N GLU A 174 -0.33 -8.85 -1.65
CA GLU A 174 0.31 -8.01 -0.64
C GLU A 174 -0.08 -6.55 -0.80
N PHE A 175 -0.17 -6.03 -2.04
CA PHE A 175 -0.60 -4.65 -2.28
C PHE A 175 -2.03 -4.42 -1.80
N ILE A 176 -2.93 -5.36 -2.07
CA ILE A 176 -4.32 -5.29 -1.62
C ILE A 176 -4.38 -5.38 -0.09
N GLN A 177 -3.75 -6.39 0.52
CA GLN A 177 -3.79 -6.63 1.96
C GLN A 177 -3.09 -5.52 2.77
N SER A 178 -2.07 -4.89 2.18
CA SER A 178 -1.35 -3.77 2.80
C SER A 178 -1.97 -2.40 2.49
N ASN A 179 -3.15 -2.34 1.87
CA ASN A 179 -3.79 -1.09 1.48
C ASN A 179 -2.88 -0.18 0.64
N GLY A 180 -2.13 -0.79 -0.28
CA GLY A 180 -1.31 -0.10 -1.27
C GLY A 180 0.15 0.08 -0.90
N LEU A 181 0.56 -0.35 0.31
CA LEU A 181 1.88 -0.03 0.83
C LEU A 181 3.02 -0.81 0.16
N THR A 182 2.80 -2.02 -0.35
CA THR A 182 3.86 -2.88 -0.91
C THR A 182 4.22 -2.62 -2.38
N ALA A 183 3.43 -1.85 -3.16
CA ALA A 183 3.82 -1.48 -4.54
C ALA A 183 5.10 -0.64 -4.59
N CYS A 184 5.43 -0.03 -3.46
CA CYS A 184 6.60 0.78 -3.26
C CYS A 184 7.81 -0.01 -2.76
N GLY A 185 7.71 -1.35 -2.64
CA GLY A 185 8.78 -2.21 -2.12
C GLY A 185 10.13 -1.90 -2.76
N ARG A 186 10.21 -1.83 -4.09
CA ARG A 186 11.46 -1.47 -4.78
C ARG A 186 12.00 -0.08 -4.39
N PHE A 187 11.14 0.94 -4.32
CA PHE A 187 11.54 2.29 -3.92
C PHE A 187 12.05 2.31 -2.47
N VAL A 188 11.34 1.62 -1.59
CA VAL A 188 11.71 1.48 -0.18
C VAL A 188 13.03 0.71 -0.05
N ASP A 189 13.17 -0.43 -0.70
CA ASP A 189 14.38 -1.25 -0.70
C ASP A 189 15.58 -0.50 -1.29
N GLN A 190 15.38 0.30 -2.35
CA GLN A 190 16.41 1.18 -2.90
C GLN A 190 16.88 2.24 -1.89
N PHE A 191 15.99 2.74 -1.03
CA PHE A 191 16.37 3.66 0.05
C PHE A 191 17.26 2.97 1.07
N PHE A 192 16.92 1.75 1.48
CA PHE A 192 17.68 1.00 2.51
C PHE A 192 18.94 0.32 1.97
N SER A 193 19.04 0.06 0.67
CA SER A 193 20.24 -0.53 0.05
C SER A 193 21.23 0.56 -0.36
N GLU A 194 22.53 0.32 -0.15
CA GLU A 194 23.59 1.15 -0.72
C GLU A 194 23.70 0.87 -2.22
N SER A 195 23.02 1.69 -3.04
CA SER A 195 23.20 1.68 -4.49
C SER A 195 23.52 3.08 -5.02
N CYS A 196 24.37 3.11 -6.05
CA CYS A 196 24.67 4.28 -6.88
C CYS A 196 23.86 4.28 -8.19
N GLU A 197 22.92 3.34 -8.33
CA GLU A 197 22.02 3.29 -9.46
C GLU A 197 20.98 4.42 -9.37
N GLY A 198 20.35 4.75 -10.50
CA GLY A 198 19.28 5.74 -10.55
C GLY A 198 18.17 5.42 -9.54
N PHE A 199 17.82 6.42 -8.74
CA PHE A 199 16.72 6.33 -7.79
C PHE A 199 15.42 6.72 -8.51
N ASP A 200 14.48 5.78 -8.64
CA ASP A 200 13.20 6.04 -9.30
C ASP A 200 12.23 6.64 -8.27
N ILE A 201 12.09 7.96 -8.29
CA ILE A 201 11.33 8.70 -7.28
C ILE A 201 9.85 8.65 -7.65
N SER A 202 9.10 7.77 -6.99
CA SER A 202 7.65 7.87 -6.96
C SER A 202 7.22 8.60 -5.69
N LEU A 203 6.78 9.86 -5.82
CA LEU A 203 6.24 10.63 -4.67
C LEU A 203 5.05 9.93 -4.01
N ASN A 204 4.32 9.10 -4.76
CA ASN A 204 3.21 8.30 -4.25
C ASN A 204 3.67 7.23 -3.24
N CYS A 205 4.97 6.93 -3.19
CA CYS A 205 5.56 5.93 -2.32
C CYS A 205 6.13 6.46 -1.01
N VAL A 206 6.01 7.77 -0.77
CA VAL A 206 6.48 8.39 0.47
C VAL A 206 5.81 7.78 1.71
N PRO A 207 4.47 7.59 1.78
CA PRO A 207 3.84 6.98 2.96
C PRO A 207 4.38 5.59 3.29
N SER A 208 4.62 4.75 2.26
CA SER A 208 5.23 3.42 2.45
C SER A 208 6.66 3.51 2.99
N LEU A 209 7.44 4.47 2.49
CA LEU A 209 8.79 4.70 2.99
C LEU A 209 8.78 5.19 4.44
N LEU A 210 7.90 6.13 4.79
CA LEU A 210 7.76 6.62 6.17
C LEU A 210 7.32 5.49 7.12
N LEU A 211 6.35 4.67 6.70
CA LEU A 211 5.92 3.50 7.47
C LEU A 211 7.07 2.52 7.69
N ARG A 212 7.80 2.14 6.62
CA ARG A 212 8.91 1.19 6.74
C ARG A 212 10.05 1.74 7.58
N LEU A 213 10.37 3.03 7.42
CA LEU A 213 11.39 3.69 8.19
C LEU A 213 11.03 3.76 9.67
N MET A 214 9.78 4.09 10.00
CA MET A 214 9.33 4.09 11.38
C MET A 214 9.40 2.69 12.00
N GLN A 215 8.99 1.65 11.27
CA GLN A 215 9.12 0.26 11.71
C GLN A 215 10.57 -0.12 11.97
N TYR A 216 11.49 0.27 11.06
CA TYR A 216 12.91 0.05 11.22
C TYR A 216 13.43 0.71 12.49
N LEU A 217 13.19 2.02 12.68
CA LEU A 217 13.63 2.79 13.85
C LEU A 217 13.15 2.19 15.18
N ILE A 218 11.87 1.80 15.25
CA ILE A 218 11.32 1.10 16.43
C ILE A 218 12.03 -0.22 16.66
N SER A 219 12.22 -1.03 15.61
CA SER A 219 12.81 -2.37 15.74
C SER A 219 14.25 -2.36 16.26
N ILE A 220 15.04 -1.34 15.86
CA ILE A 220 16.42 -1.17 16.33
C ILE A 220 16.51 -0.38 17.64
N GLY A 221 15.38 0.16 18.12
CA GLY A 221 15.32 0.99 19.32
C GLY A 221 16.16 2.27 19.23
N LYS A 222 16.24 2.89 18.05
CA LYS A 222 17.01 4.11 17.81
C LYS A 222 16.18 5.15 17.05
N PRO A 223 16.52 6.44 17.17
CA PRO A 223 17.54 6.99 18.08
C PRO A 223 17.03 7.07 19.54
N PRO A 224 17.89 7.38 20.54
CA PRO A 224 17.53 7.34 21.96
C PRO A 224 16.25 8.10 22.31
N GLU A 225 16.03 9.25 21.67
CA GLU A 225 14.88 10.11 21.86
C GLU A 225 13.56 9.39 21.51
N LEU A 226 13.60 8.49 20.50
CA LEU A 226 12.46 7.65 20.15
C LEU A 226 12.28 6.50 21.14
N ARG A 227 13.40 5.91 21.58
CA ARG A 227 13.39 4.78 22.52
C ARG A 227 12.80 5.16 23.86
N GLU A 228 13.01 6.38 24.33
CA GLU A 228 12.42 6.86 25.60
C GLU A 228 10.89 6.81 25.60
N ILE A 229 10.26 7.01 24.43
CA ILE A 229 8.80 6.97 24.29
C ILE A 229 8.31 5.55 23.96
N ILE A 230 9.10 4.80 23.19
CA ILE A 230 8.77 3.47 22.68
C ILE A 230 9.64 2.42 23.36
N ASN A 231 9.32 2.11 24.62
CA ASN A 231 10.03 1.11 25.41
C ASN A 231 9.06 0.23 26.23
N PRO A 232 9.13 -1.10 26.11
CA PRO A 232 9.96 -1.87 25.18
C PRO A 232 9.36 -1.91 23.75
N PRO A 233 10.20 -1.89 22.68
CA PRO A 233 9.73 -1.66 21.31
C PRO A 233 8.80 -2.75 20.75
N GLU A 234 8.83 -3.97 21.28
CA GLU A 234 7.97 -5.05 20.79
C GLU A 234 6.48 -4.81 21.09
N LEU A 235 6.17 -3.95 22.07
CA LEU A 235 4.80 -3.60 22.43
C LEU A 235 4.15 -2.62 21.47
N TYR A 236 4.89 -2.10 20.49
CA TYR A 236 4.39 -1.08 19.58
C TYR A 236 4.31 -1.59 18.15
N SER A 237 3.41 -0.97 17.40
CA SER A 237 3.21 -1.26 15.98
C SER A 237 2.99 0.04 15.22
N VAL A 238 3.46 0.04 13.98
CA VAL A 238 3.21 1.12 13.01
C VAL A 238 2.13 0.64 12.07
N SER A 239 1.09 1.44 11.89
CA SER A 239 -0.01 1.16 10.98
C SER A 239 -0.35 2.38 10.15
N THR A 240 -1.16 2.17 9.11
CA THR A 240 -1.80 3.26 8.37
C THR A 240 -3.28 3.31 8.66
N ARG A 241 -3.81 4.53 8.70
CA ARG A 241 -5.23 4.83 8.78
C ARG A 241 -5.51 6.04 7.92
N ASP A 242 -6.43 5.92 6.97
CA ASP A 242 -6.82 7.01 6.04
C ASP A 242 -5.62 7.65 5.31
N GLY A 243 -4.64 6.83 4.90
CA GLY A 243 -3.41 7.28 4.22
C GLY A 243 -2.37 7.94 5.15
N ALA A 244 -2.70 8.12 6.43
CA ALA A 244 -1.80 8.63 7.45
C ALA A 244 -1.12 7.49 8.21
N VAL A 245 0.14 7.70 8.61
CA VAL A 245 0.94 6.75 9.38
C VAL A 245 0.87 7.07 10.86
N TYR A 246 0.64 6.04 11.69
CA TYR A 246 0.51 6.14 13.14
C TYR A 246 1.35 5.08 13.85
N VAL A 247 1.73 5.38 15.08
CA VAL A 247 2.31 4.42 16.02
C VAL A 247 1.37 4.29 17.20
N ALA A 248 1.05 3.06 17.58
CA ALA A 248 0.24 2.75 18.75
C ALA A 248 0.86 1.56 19.50
N ARG A 249 0.46 1.39 20.76
CA ARG A 249 0.72 0.13 21.44
C ARG A 249 -0.15 -0.96 20.82
N ARG A 250 0.34 -2.18 20.73
CA ARG A 250 -0.37 -3.33 20.13
C ARG A 250 -1.64 -3.71 20.86
N ASP A 251 -1.76 -3.33 22.13
CA ASP A 251 -2.92 -3.56 22.99
C ASP A 251 -3.89 -2.36 23.05
N SER A 252 -3.68 -1.33 22.22
CA SER A 252 -4.48 -0.10 22.22
C SER A 252 -4.71 0.43 20.81
N ASP A 253 -5.96 0.79 20.52
CA ASP A 253 -6.32 1.48 19.28
C ASP A 253 -6.06 3.00 19.33
N VAL A 254 -5.62 3.52 20.49
CA VAL A 254 -5.32 4.95 20.66
C VAL A 254 -3.92 5.25 20.10
N PRO A 255 -3.80 6.15 19.11
CA PRO A 255 -2.50 6.53 18.57
C PRO A 255 -1.63 7.20 19.63
N LEU A 256 -0.40 6.72 19.78
CA LEU A 256 0.64 7.37 20.57
C LEU A 256 1.35 8.45 19.76
N MET A 257 1.64 8.16 18.49
CA MET A 257 2.32 9.08 17.60
C MET A 257 1.62 9.18 16.25
N ARG A 258 1.58 10.40 15.72
CA ARG A 258 1.32 10.65 14.30
C ARG A 258 2.65 10.82 13.57
N VAL A 259 2.83 10.15 12.43
CA VAL A 259 4.06 10.25 11.61
C VAL A 259 3.82 11.11 10.37
N LEU A 260 4.34 12.33 10.38
CA LEU A 260 4.34 13.25 9.25
C LEU A 260 5.66 13.16 8.50
N GLY A 261 5.66 13.49 7.21
CA GLY A 261 6.90 13.47 6.46
C GLY A 261 6.74 13.70 4.97
N ASP A 262 7.88 13.78 4.30
CA ASP A 262 8.04 13.87 2.86
C ASP A 262 9.34 13.15 2.47
N PHE A 263 9.67 13.07 1.18
CA PHE A 263 10.96 12.63 0.69
C PHE A 263 11.63 13.75 -0.12
N LYS A 264 12.94 13.96 0.07
CA LYS A 264 13.68 15.00 -0.65
C LYS A 264 14.98 14.50 -1.25
N VAL A 265 15.31 15.02 -2.43
CA VAL A 265 16.62 14.87 -3.04
C VAL A 265 17.28 16.25 -3.09
N PHE A 266 18.47 16.35 -2.53
CA PHE A 266 19.27 17.55 -2.56
C PHE A 266 20.48 17.36 -3.46
N ASN A 267 20.68 18.32 -4.36
CA ASN A 267 21.82 18.34 -5.29
C ASN A 267 23.09 18.96 -4.69
N SER A 268 23.04 19.35 -3.42
CA SER A 268 24.15 20.01 -2.74
C SER A 268 24.26 19.52 -1.30
N MET A 269 25.50 19.50 -0.80
CA MET A 269 25.80 19.27 0.61
C MET A 269 25.34 20.43 1.50
N SER A 270 25.04 21.61 0.94
CA SER A 270 24.43 22.75 1.64
C SER A 270 22.90 22.64 1.73
N PHE A 271 22.37 21.48 2.12
CA PHE A 271 20.92 21.19 2.18
C PHE A 271 20.23 21.75 3.43
N ILE A 272 20.98 22.11 4.47
CA ILE A 272 20.45 22.51 5.79
C ILE A 272 19.47 23.69 5.72
N PRO A 273 19.72 24.79 4.97
CA PRO A 273 18.77 25.90 4.89
C PRO A 273 17.43 25.48 4.30
N SER A 274 17.44 24.76 3.17
CA SER A 274 16.21 24.27 2.52
C SER A 274 15.42 23.32 3.41
N MET A 275 16.12 22.47 4.17
CA MET A 275 15.53 21.56 5.14
C MET A 275 14.87 22.32 6.30
N ARG A 276 15.50 23.39 6.81
CA ARG A 276 14.89 24.25 7.84
C ARG A 276 13.62 24.93 7.33
N THR A 277 13.66 25.48 6.12
CA THR A 277 12.47 26.08 5.50
C THR A 277 11.33 25.08 5.38
N TRP A 278 11.64 23.83 4.99
CA TRP A 278 10.64 22.76 4.94
C TRP A 278 10.09 22.41 6.32
N LEU A 279 10.94 22.28 7.34
CA LEU A 279 10.49 22.05 8.72
C LEU A 279 9.53 23.14 9.21
N THR A 280 9.87 24.41 9.00
CA THR A 280 9.01 25.54 9.37
C THR A 280 7.66 25.47 8.65
N SER A 281 7.64 25.01 7.39
CA SER A 281 6.38 24.81 6.66
C SER A 281 5.49 23.69 7.25
N MET A 282 6.07 22.76 8.01
CA MET A 282 5.35 21.66 8.67
C MET A 282 4.76 22.06 10.04
N GLU A 283 5.21 23.15 10.67
CA GLU A 283 4.77 23.59 12.00
C GLU A 283 3.24 23.67 12.17
N PRO A 284 2.46 24.19 11.20
CA PRO A 284 1.00 24.20 11.31
C PRO A 284 0.39 22.80 11.37
N LEU A 285 0.92 21.86 10.58
CA LEU A 285 0.45 20.46 10.56
C LEU A 285 0.84 19.71 11.83
N ILE A 286 2.05 19.95 12.35
CA ILE A 286 2.52 19.40 13.62
C ILE A 286 1.61 19.88 14.74
N SER A 287 1.37 21.19 14.82
CA SER A 287 0.53 21.81 15.85
C SER A 287 -0.90 21.28 15.81
N LYS A 288 -1.47 21.09 14.61
CA LYS A 288 -2.79 20.48 14.44
C LYS A 288 -2.81 19.03 14.90
N SER A 289 -1.86 18.22 14.46
CA SER A 289 -1.77 16.79 14.78
C SER A 289 -1.59 16.56 16.29
N LEU A 290 -0.78 17.39 16.96
CA LEU A 290 -0.61 17.34 18.41
C LEU A 290 -1.90 17.65 19.18
N ARG A 291 -2.77 18.52 18.66
CA ARG A 291 -4.06 18.82 19.28
C ARG A 291 -5.09 17.72 19.03
N ASP A 292 -5.18 17.27 17.78
CA ASP A 292 -6.36 16.55 17.30
C ASP A 292 -6.14 15.03 17.18
N GLU A 293 -4.89 14.56 17.00
CA GLU A 293 -4.63 13.19 16.55
C GLU A 293 -3.84 12.34 17.55
N ALA A 294 -2.76 12.87 18.13
CA ALA A 294 -1.87 12.10 19.00
C ALA A 294 -1.14 13.00 20.02
N PRO A 295 -0.68 12.44 21.17
CA PRO A 295 0.12 13.19 22.14
C PRO A 295 1.53 13.52 21.65
N HIS A 296 2.03 12.78 20.66
CA HIS A 296 3.32 13.02 20.01
C HIS A 296 3.17 13.06 18.48
N VAL A 297 4.04 13.83 17.83
CA VAL A 297 4.18 13.88 16.38
C VAL A 297 5.63 13.60 16.03
N VAL A 298 5.84 12.65 15.12
CA VAL A 298 7.14 12.37 14.54
C VAL A 298 7.16 12.95 13.13
N VAL A 299 8.13 13.81 12.85
CA VAL A 299 8.44 14.31 11.51
C VAL A 299 9.63 13.53 10.96
N LEU A 300 9.38 12.70 9.96
CA LEU A 300 10.40 11.94 9.24
C LEU A 300 10.63 12.55 7.86
N LEU A 301 11.88 12.89 7.55
CA LEU A 301 12.29 13.27 6.21
C LEU A 301 13.48 12.39 5.80
N PRO A 302 13.22 11.22 5.18
CA PRO A 302 14.22 10.50 4.43
C PRO A 302 14.69 11.37 3.25
N LEU A 303 16.00 11.50 3.10
CA LEU A 303 16.59 12.37 2.08
C LEU A 303 17.81 11.74 1.41
N LEU A 304 17.97 12.07 0.14
CA LEU A 304 19.15 11.72 -0.66
C LEU A 304 20.00 12.95 -0.92
N LEU A 305 21.29 12.84 -0.65
CA LEU A 305 22.30 13.85 -0.98
C LEU A 305 23.09 13.37 -2.20
N LYS A 306 22.95 14.06 -3.33
CA LYS A 306 23.71 13.73 -4.53
C LYS A 306 25.19 14.08 -4.33
N SER A 307 26.06 13.08 -4.43
CA SER A 307 27.51 13.24 -4.41
C SER A 307 28.10 12.52 -5.60
N SER A 308 28.60 13.29 -6.59
CA SER A 308 29.14 12.77 -7.85
C SER A 308 28.17 11.80 -8.56
N ASN A 309 28.41 10.49 -8.46
CA ASN A 309 27.65 9.41 -9.09
C ASN A 309 26.80 8.58 -8.11
N CYS A 310 26.75 8.93 -6.82
CA CYS A 310 26.04 8.17 -5.80
C CYS A 310 25.18 9.09 -4.92
N TYR A 311 24.24 8.49 -4.18
CA TYR A 311 23.42 9.20 -3.20
C TYR A 311 23.79 8.82 -1.77
N GLY A 312 24.17 9.81 -0.96
CA GLY A 312 24.23 9.67 0.48
C GLY A 312 22.82 9.65 1.06
N ARG A 313 22.53 8.72 1.99
CA ARG A 313 21.21 8.54 2.59
C ARG A 313 21.21 9.08 4.01
N LYS A 314 20.32 10.03 4.28
CA LYS A 314 20.12 10.57 5.60
C LYS A 314 18.64 10.55 5.96
N VAL A 315 18.38 10.61 7.25
CA VAL A 315 17.04 10.74 7.81
C VAL A 315 17.06 11.90 8.77
N LEU A 316 16.23 12.90 8.52
CA LEU A 316 15.86 13.82 9.57
C LEU A 316 14.72 13.19 10.38
N LEU A 317 14.89 13.20 11.69
CA LEU A 317 13.88 12.84 12.67
C LEU A 317 13.63 14.05 13.58
N GLY A 318 12.40 14.54 13.56
CA GLY A 318 11.86 15.46 14.54
C GLY A 318 10.84 14.73 15.41
N ILE A 319 10.95 14.83 16.73
CA ILE A 319 9.94 14.34 17.68
C ILE A 319 9.41 15.57 18.40
N TYR A 320 8.10 15.75 18.37
CA TYR A 320 7.39 16.83 19.02
C TYR A 320 6.33 16.26 19.95
N SER A 321 6.15 16.88 21.10
CA SER A 321 5.22 16.43 22.12
C SER A 321 4.24 17.53 22.49
N ARG A 322 3.06 17.14 22.97
CA ARG A 322 2.01 18.09 23.38
C ARG A 322 2.41 18.98 24.55
N ASP A 323 3.38 18.57 25.35
CA ASP A 323 3.97 19.36 26.44
C ASP A 323 4.96 20.45 25.96
N GLY A 324 5.22 20.52 24.65
CA GLY A 324 6.14 21.47 24.04
C GLY A 324 7.59 20.97 23.94
N SER A 325 7.89 19.75 24.37
CA SER A 325 9.21 19.16 24.13
C SER A 325 9.44 18.86 22.65
N GLU A 326 10.64 19.18 22.15
CA GLU A 326 11.06 18.87 20.79
C GLU A 326 12.49 18.34 20.74
N ALA A 327 12.72 17.39 19.84
CA ALA A 327 14.05 16.87 19.51
C ALA A 327 14.15 16.71 18.00
N VAL A 328 15.03 17.48 17.34
CA VAL A 328 15.18 17.46 15.89
C VAL A 328 16.64 17.23 15.51
N LYS A 329 16.90 16.14 14.78
CA LYS A 329 18.26 15.75 14.39
C LYS A 329 18.30 15.05 13.05
N VAL A 330 19.43 15.20 12.36
CA VAL A 330 19.73 14.48 11.12
C VAL A 330 20.70 13.36 11.42
N TYR A 331 20.38 12.17 10.94
CA TYR A 331 21.18 10.98 11.09
C TYR A 331 21.60 10.46 9.71
N ASP A 332 22.82 9.95 9.63
CA ASP A 332 23.20 9.07 8.52
C ASP A 332 22.48 7.74 8.69
N LEU A 333 21.85 7.23 7.62
CA LEU A 333 21.04 6.00 7.71
C LEU A 333 21.88 4.80 8.19
N LYS A 334 23.17 4.77 7.83
CA LYS A 334 24.12 3.73 8.26
C LYS A 334 24.48 3.78 9.75
N ASP A 335 24.24 4.90 10.43
CA ASP A 335 24.58 5.09 11.86
C ASP A 335 23.38 4.81 12.78
N LEU A 336 22.18 4.66 12.19
CA LEU A 336 20.96 4.18 12.82
C LEU A 336 20.95 2.66 12.78
#